data_AF-A0A957VS08-F1
#
_entry.id   AF-A0A957VS08-F1
#
_cell.length_a   1.000
_cell.length_b   1.000
_cell.length_c   1.000
_cell.angle_alpha   90.00
_cell.angle_beta   90.00
_cell.angle_gamma   90.00
#
_symmetry.space_group_name_H-M   'P 1'
#
loop_
_entity.id
_entity.type
_entity.pdbx_description
1 polymer ?
#
loop_
_entity_poly.entity_id
_entity_poly.type
_entity_poly.pdbx_seq_one_letter_code
_entity_poly.pdbx_strand_id
1 'polypeptide(L)' 'RDIERAVDVAHRIKAGTIWINDYHLINAEAPFGGFKQSGIGRELGEWGLKEYLEIKHIHVDLTRTRQSKFWFDIVAPQE' A
#
# COMPACT_ATOMS: atom_id res chain seq x y z
N ARG A 1 -16.48 -27.47 -10.66
CA ARG A 1 -17.06 -28.63 -9.91
C ARG A 1 -17.08 -28.36 -8.41
N ASP A 2 -15.95 -28.03 -7.78
CA ASP A 2 -15.89 -27.69 -6.35
C ASP A 2 -15.14 -26.35 -6.19
N ILE A 3 -15.90 -25.27 -6.00
CA ILE A 3 -15.35 -23.90 -5.93
C ILE A 3 -14.79 -23.60 -4.54
N GLU A 4 -15.44 -24.10 -3.48
CA GLU A 4 -14.99 -23.90 -2.10
C GLU A 4 -13.59 -24.48 -1.90
N ARG A 5 -13.37 -25.72 -2.37
CA ARG A 5 -12.04 -26.32 -2.36
C ARG A 5 -11.01 -25.53 -3.17
N ALA A 6 -11.41 -24.97 -4.32
CA ALA A 6 -10.49 -24.19 -5.15
C ALA A 6 -10.08 -22.88 -4.46
N VAL A 7 -11.02 -22.21 -3.77
CA VAL A 7 -10.75 -21.01 -2.96
C VAL A 7 -9.87 -21.35 -1.75
N ASP A 8 -10.13 -22.47 -1.07
CA ASP A 8 -9.29 -22.95 0.03
C ASP A 8 -7.84 -23.22 -0.39
N VAL A 9 -7.65 -23.80 -1.58
CA VAL A 9 -6.33 -24.00 -2.18
C VAL A 9 -5.71 -22.65 -2.55
N ALA A 10 -6.48 -21.73 -3.13
CA ALA A 10 -6.02 -20.40 -3.52
C ALA A 10 -5.45 -19.63 -2.30
N HIS A 11 -6.11 -19.67 -1.15
CA HIS A 11 -5.61 -19.04 0.09
C HIS A 11 -4.25 -19.58 0.58
N ARG A 12 -3.89 -20.82 0.23
CA ARG A 12 -2.63 -21.46 0.67
C ARG A 12 -1.47 -21.19 -0.29
N ILE A 13 -1.75 -20.82 -1.53
CA ILE A 13 -0.73 -20.60 -2.56
C ILE A 13 -0.17 -19.19 -2.44
N LYS A 14 1.16 -19.08 -2.45
CA LYS A 14 1.87 -17.79 -2.47
C LYS A 14 2.09 -17.32 -3.91
N ALA A 15 1.05 -16.73 -4.51
CA ALA A 15 1.05 -16.17 -5.86
C ALA A 15 0.30 -14.83 -5.88
N GLY A 16 0.60 -13.95 -6.85
CA GLY A 16 -0.07 -12.65 -6.96
C GLY A 16 -1.45 -12.71 -7.59
N THR A 17 -1.65 -13.61 -8.55
CA THR A 17 -2.94 -13.87 -9.19
C THR A 17 -3.19 -15.36 -9.22
N ILE A 18 -4.42 -15.78 -8.91
CA ILE A 18 -4.88 -17.17 -9.01
C ILE A 18 -6.17 -17.16 -9.82
N TRP A 19 -6.19 -17.89 -10.93
CA TRP A 19 -7.38 -18.12 -11.73
C TRP A 19 -8.02 -19.46 -11.33
N ILE A 20 -9.34 -19.48 -11.12
CA ILE A 20 -10.10 -20.69 -10.80
C ILE A 20 -11.01 -21.01 -12.00
N ASN A 21 -10.77 -22.15 -12.65
CA ASN A 21 -11.43 -22.55 -13.91
C ASN A 21 -11.28 -21.54 -15.06
N ASP A 22 -10.21 -20.74 -15.02
CA ASP A 22 -9.87 -19.75 -16.05
C ASP A 22 -8.35 -19.65 -16.17
N TYR A 23 -7.85 -18.96 -17.19
CA TYR A 23 -6.43 -18.74 -17.38
C TYR A 23 -6.14 -17.48 -18.22
N HIS A 24 -5.14 -16.71 -17.77
CA HIS A 24 -4.53 -15.60 -18.51
C HIS A 24 -5.44 -14.38 -18.77
N LEU A 25 -6.50 -14.21 -17.98
CA LEU A 25 -7.25 -12.96 -17.94
C LEU A 25 -6.50 -11.95 -17.07
N ILE A 26 -6.04 -10.86 -17.70
CA ILE A 26 -5.41 -9.72 -17.06
C ILE A 26 -6.36 -8.52 -17.18
N ASN A 27 -6.63 -7.86 -16.05
CA ASN A 27 -7.49 -6.69 -15.98
C ASN A 27 -6.66 -5.49 -15.49
N ALA A 28 -6.71 -4.36 -16.21
CA ALA A 28 -6.01 -3.13 -15.85
C ALA A 28 -6.46 -2.55 -14.49
N GLU A 29 -7.64 -2.90 -14.00
CA GLU A 29 -8.16 -2.46 -12.69
C GLU A 29 -7.62 -3.30 -11.52
N ALA A 30 -7.20 -4.55 -11.77
CA ALA A 30 -6.72 -5.46 -10.73
C ALA A 30 -5.18 -5.44 -10.68
N PRO A 31 -4.56 -5.44 -9.49
CA PRO A 31 -3.10 -5.44 -9.38
C PRO A 31 -2.50 -6.75 -9.88
N PHE A 32 -1.40 -6.67 -10.60
CA PHE A 32 -0.62 -7.81 -11.09
C PHE A 32 0.80 -7.77 -10.51
N GLY A 33 1.37 -8.93 -10.19
CA GLY A 33 2.73 -9.02 -9.68
C GLY A 33 3.06 -10.34 -9.00
N GLY A 34 4.31 -10.47 -8.58
CA GLY A 34 4.87 -11.72 -8.09
C GLY A 34 4.86 -11.90 -6.58
N PHE A 35 5.12 -13.14 -6.15
CA PHE A 35 5.59 -13.48 -4.81
C PHE A 35 7.02 -14.03 -4.91
N LYS A 36 7.83 -13.84 -3.86
CA LYS A 36 9.23 -14.31 -3.81
C LYS A 36 10.07 -13.72 -4.95
N GLN A 37 10.80 -14.56 -5.69
CA GLN A 37 11.71 -14.13 -6.76
C GLN A 37 10.99 -13.70 -8.05
N SER A 38 9.66 -13.81 -8.12
CA SER A 38 8.89 -13.40 -9.29
C SER A 38 8.75 -11.87 -9.45
N GLY A 39 9.17 -11.07 -8.46
CA GLY A 39 9.19 -9.62 -8.56
C GLY A 39 8.99 -8.90 -7.22
N ILE A 40 9.14 -7.58 -7.25
CA ILE A 40 8.94 -6.65 -6.14
C ILE A 40 7.91 -5.61 -6.59
N GLY A 41 6.98 -5.23 -5.70
CA GLY A 41 5.90 -4.27 -6.02
C GLY A 41 4.71 -4.91 -6.74
N ARG A 42 3.84 -4.06 -7.29
CA ARG A 42 2.68 -4.42 -8.11
C ARG A 42 2.55 -3.46 -9.29
N GLU A 43 2.09 -3.96 -10.42
CA GLU A 43 1.67 -3.16 -11.57
C GLU A 43 0.13 -3.20 -11.69
N LEU A 44 -0.44 -2.32 -12.53
CA LEU A 44 -1.88 -2.18 -12.76
C LEU A 44 -2.68 -1.76 -11.50
N GLY A 45 -3.94 -1.40 -11.70
CA GLY A 45 -4.85 -0.97 -10.64
C GLY A 45 -4.31 0.22 -9.83
N GLU A 46 -4.89 0.41 -8.65
CA GLU A 46 -4.49 1.48 -7.72
C GLU A 46 -3.06 1.28 -7.19
N TRP A 47 -2.66 0.02 -6.95
CA TRP A 47 -1.33 -0.31 -6.42
C TRP A 47 -0.22 0.03 -7.42
N GLY A 48 -0.40 -0.29 -8.70
CA GLY A 48 0.54 0.09 -9.74
C GLY A 48 0.65 1.60 -9.90
N LEU A 49 -0.46 2.34 -9.78
CA LEU A 49 -0.41 3.81 -9.80
C LEU A 49 0.38 4.37 -8.61
N LYS A 50 0.22 3.79 -7.41
CA LYS A 50 0.94 4.22 -6.20
C LYS A 50 2.46 4.06 -6.30
N GLU A 51 2.97 3.12 -7.10
CA GLU A 51 4.42 2.98 -7.35
C GLU A 51 5.02 4.20 -8.07
N TYR A 52 4.19 5.03 -8.73
CA TYR A 52 4.61 6.27 -9.38
C TYR A 52 4.36 7.52 -8.50
N LEU A 53 3.88 7.36 -7.27
CA LEU A 53 3.56 8.45 -6.35
C LEU A 53 4.51 8.44 -5.14
N GLU A 54 4.77 9.63 -4.59
CA GLU A 54 5.56 9.81 -3.37
C GLU A 54 4.68 10.40 -2.27
N ILE A 55 4.67 9.80 -1.07
CA ILE A 55 3.87 10.30 0.05
C ILE A 55 4.57 11.50 0.69
N LYS A 56 3.85 12.61 0.84
CA LYS A 56 4.33 13.82 1.51
C LYS A 56 3.33 14.31 2.54
N HIS A 57 3.77 14.44 3.79
CA HIS A 57 2.99 15.05 4.86
C HIS A 57 3.49 16.48 5.12
N ILE A 58 2.59 17.46 5.04
CA ILE A 58 2.87 18.85 5.35
C ILE A 58 2.05 19.21 6.59
N HIS A 59 2.74 19.46 7.69
CA HIS A 59 2.14 19.99 8.91
C HIS A 59 2.38 21.50 8.96
N VAL A 60 1.30 22.27 9.07
CA VAL A 60 1.38 23.71 9.27
C VAL A 60 0.83 24.02 10.65
N ASP A 61 1.70 24.55 11.50
CA ASP A 61 1.28 25.12 12.76
C ASP A 61 0.75 26.54 12.51
N LEU A 62 -0.55 26.74 12.73
CA LEU A 62 -1.20 28.04 12.58
C LEU A 62 -0.99 28.96 13.79
N THR A 63 -0.44 28.43 14.89
CA THR A 63 -0.11 29.25 16.05
C THR A 63 1.15 30.07 15.76
N ARG A 64 0.94 31.38 15.55
CA ARG A 64 1.98 32.34 15.15
C ARG A 64 2.96 32.67 16.27
N THR A 65 2.57 32.42 17.51
CA THR A 65 3.31 32.82 18.70
C THR A 65 3.85 31.61 19.47
N ARG A 66 5.03 31.74 20.06
CA ARG A 66 5.62 30.69 20.90
C ARG A 66 4.82 30.43 22.18
N GLN A 67 4.25 31.48 22.75
CA GLN A 67 3.49 31.44 24.02
C GLN A 67 2.26 30.52 23.96
N SER A 68 1.67 30.34 22.77
CA SER A 68 0.54 29.43 22.56
C SER A 68 0.95 27.95 22.46
N LYS A 69 2.26 27.66 22.53
CA LYS A 69 2.83 26.31 22.40
C LYS A 69 3.50 25.92 23.71
N PHE A 70 2.72 25.39 24.66
CA PHE A 70 3.21 25.09 26.02
C PHE A 70 4.44 24.17 26.03
N TRP A 71 4.59 23.30 25.02
CA TRP A 71 5.73 22.39 24.89
C TRP A 71 6.98 23.06 24.33
N PHE A 72 6.89 24.19 23.63
CA PHE A 72 8.04 24.79 22.92
C PHE A 72 9.15 25.23 23.88
N ASP A 73 8.79 25.67 25.09
CA ASP A 73 9.74 26.01 26.16
C ASP A 73 10.43 24.78 26.76
N ILE A 74 9.82 23.60 26.65
CA ILE A 74 10.41 22.33 27.09
C ILE A 74 11.42 21.82 26.06
N VAL A 75 11.09 21.86 24.76
CA VAL A 75 11.94 21.30 23.70
C VAL A 75 13.01 22.26 23.15
N ALA A 76 12.84 23.57 23.28
CA ALA A 76 13.82 24.55 22.80
C ALA A 76 13.97 25.73 23.76
N PRO A 77 14.60 25.55 24.95
CA PRO A 77 14.77 26.59 25.96
C PRO A 77 15.52 27.82 25.42
N GLN A 78 15.21 29.01 25.94
CA GLN A 78 16.04 30.20 25.72
C GLN A 78 17.25 30.16 26.66
N GLU A 79 18.41 30.64 26.20
CA GLU A 79 19.57 30.92 27.07
C GLU A 79 19.26 32.05 28.06
#